data_AF-A0A418AMD3-F1
#
_entry.id   AF-A0A418AMD3-F1
#
_cell.length_a   1.000
_cell.length_b   1.000
_cell.length_c   1.000
_cell.angle_alpha   90.00
_cell.angle_beta   90.00
_cell.angle_gamma   90.00
#
_symmetry.space_group_name_H-M   'P 1'
#
loop_
_entity.id
_entity.type
_entity.pdbx_description
1 polymer ?
#
loop_
_entity_poly.entity_id
_entity_poly.type
_entity_poly.pdbx_seq_one_letter_code
_entity_poly.pdbx_strand_id
1 'polypeptide(L)'
;MTLSELYWQAYGISRADTDAGIATTNLKDGGWTIDVENVVFVSVNFDPWASASITNNATGFVNLKSHVEHSDGMPCGCDVYAAAPSDLLAPRAAHDHIGVGHPRLHA
;
A
#
# COMPACT_ATOMS: atom_id res chain seq x y z
N MET A 1 7.83 -17.60 -22.52
CA MET A 1 8.85 -16.70 -21.99
C MET A 1 8.57 -16.49 -20.51
N THR A 2 9.50 -16.83 -19.63
CA THR A 2 9.40 -16.61 -18.18
C THR A 2 9.86 -15.20 -17.82
N LEU A 3 9.52 -14.73 -16.61
CA LEU A 3 9.96 -13.42 -16.12
C LEU A 3 11.51 -13.31 -16.09
N SER A 4 12.19 -14.38 -15.63
CA SER A 4 13.64 -14.43 -15.62
C SER A 4 14.26 -14.43 -17.02
N GLU A 5 13.60 -15.05 -18.00
CA GLU A 5 14.04 -14.99 -19.41
C GLU A 5 13.94 -13.56 -19.97
N LEU A 6 12.88 -12.83 -19.62
CA LEU A 6 12.70 -11.43 -20.02
C LEU A 6 13.77 -10.53 -19.37
N TYR A 7 14.05 -10.68 -18.08
CA TYR A 7 15.06 -9.88 -17.39
C TYR A 7 16.47 -10.15 -17.88
N TRP A 8 16.79 -11.40 -18.21
CA TRP A 8 18.06 -11.71 -18.84
C TRP A 8 18.20 -11.02 -20.20
N GLN A 9 17.18 -11.11 -21.06
CA GLN A 9 17.22 -10.51 -22.39
C GLN A 9 17.28 -8.98 -22.38
N ALA A 10 16.55 -8.34 -21.46
CA ALA A 10 16.45 -6.89 -21.40
C ALA A 10 17.61 -6.24 -20.62
N TYR A 11 18.08 -6.89 -19.55
CA TYR A 11 18.95 -6.26 -18.56
C TYR A 11 20.18 -7.09 -18.17
N GLY A 12 20.34 -8.31 -18.69
CA GLY A 12 21.45 -9.20 -18.30
C GLY A 12 21.37 -9.68 -16.85
N ILE A 13 20.20 -9.61 -16.22
CA ILE A 13 20.00 -10.07 -14.83
C ILE A 13 19.75 -11.58 -14.86
N SER A 14 20.54 -12.33 -14.10
CA SER A 14 20.40 -13.78 -14.06
C SER A 14 19.12 -14.20 -13.31
N ARG A 15 18.67 -15.43 -13.55
CA ARG A 15 17.57 -15.99 -12.77
C ARG A 15 17.90 -16.06 -11.27
N ALA A 16 19.14 -16.39 -10.92
CA ALA A 16 19.57 -16.46 -9.52
C ALA A 16 19.47 -15.09 -8.84
N ASP A 17 19.89 -14.02 -9.54
CA ASP A 17 19.79 -12.65 -9.02
C ASP A 17 18.32 -12.19 -8.91
N THR A 18 17.48 -12.58 -9.88
CA THR A 18 16.03 -12.32 -9.84
C THR A 18 15.39 -12.98 -8.62
N ASP A 19 15.66 -14.27 -8.41
CA ASP A 19 15.11 -15.05 -7.30
C ASP A 19 15.60 -14.50 -5.95
N ALA A 20 16.88 -14.10 -5.86
CA ALA A 20 17.46 -13.46 -4.67
C ALA A 20 16.81 -12.11 -4.36
N GLY A 21 16.52 -11.29 -5.38
CA GLY A 21 15.84 -10.00 -5.22
C GLY A 21 14.40 -10.15 -4.72
N ILE A 22 13.65 -11.13 -5.25
CA ILE A 22 12.29 -11.45 -4.79
C ILE A 22 12.33 -11.91 -3.33
N ALA A 23 13.23 -12.83 -2.98
CA ALA A 23 13.36 -13.32 -1.61
C ALA A 23 13.73 -12.20 -0.62
N THR A 24 14.65 -11.31 -1.01
CA THR A 24 15.05 -10.15 -0.19
C THR A 24 13.89 -9.19 0.04
N THR A 25 13.13 -8.88 -1.02
CA THR A 25 11.95 -8.00 -0.92
C THR A 25 10.89 -8.62 -0.01
N ASN A 26 10.61 -9.91 -0.18
CA ASN A 26 9.63 -10.61 0.65
C ASN A 26 10.04 -10.71 2.12
N LEU A 27 11.35 -10.80 2.41
CA LEU A 27 11.86 -10.82 3.79
C LEU A 27 11.79 -9.46 4.47
N LYS A 28 12.02 -8.38 3.71
CA LYS A 28 12.10 -7.02 4.25
C LYS A 28 10.74 -6.35 4.33
N ASP A 29 9.99 -6.41 3.24
CA ASP A 29 8.77 -5.64 2.99
C ASP A 29 7.56 -6.55 2.71
N GLY A 30 7.79 -7.86 2.60
CA GLY A 30 6.74 -8.86 2.43
C GLY A 30 6.28 -9.50 3.74
N GLY A 31 5.11 -10.12 3.67
CA GLY A 31 4.43 -10.70 4.83
C GLY A 31 3.39 -9.75 5.42
N TRP A 32 2.24 -10.29 5.81
CA TRP A 32 1.12 -9.57 6.41
C TRP A 32 1.40 -9.08 7.85
N THR A 33 2.67 -8.84 8.17
CA THR A 33 3.16 -8.48 9.50
C THR A 33 4.03 -7.23 9.37
N ILE A 34 3.38 -6.10 9.22
CA ILE A 34 4.03 -4.80 9.14
C ILE A 34 4.19 -4.24 10.56
N ASP A 35 5.44 -4.01 10.96
CA ASP A 35 5.81 -3.37 12.24
C ASP A 35 6.48 -2.01 11.98
N VAL A 36 5.69 -1.06 11.50
CA VAL A 36 6.10 0.34 11.34
C VAL A 36 5.19 1.22 12.19
N GLU A 37 5.74 2.28 12.77
CA GLU A 37 4.97 3.25 13.56
C GLU A 37 4.52 4.44 12.72
N ASN A 38 3.31 4.93 12.99
CA ASN A 38 2.77 6.17 12.45
C ASN A 38 2.61 6.21 10.92
N VAL A 39 2.21 5.08 10.32
CA VAL A 39 1.93 5.00 8.89
C VAL A 39 0.43 4.77 8.66
N VAL A 40 -0.12 5.54 7.73
CA VAL A 40 -1.48 5.35 7.21
C VAL A 40 -1.37 4.66 5.86
N PHE A 41 -1.93 3.46 5.74
CA PHE A 41 -2.01 2.71 4.51
C PHE A 41 -3.36 2.98 3.86
N VAL A 42 -3.38 3.67 2.73
CA VAL A 42 -4.63 3.96 2.03
C VAL A 42 -4.92 2.85 1.03
N SER A 43 -6.14 2.33 1.06
CA SER A 43 -6.60 1.30 0.14
C SER A 43 -7.96 1.70 -0.45
N VAL A 44 -8.17 1.47 -1.74
CA VAL A 44 -9.40 1.89 -2.43
C VAL A 44 -9.99 0.75 -3.27
N ASN A 45 -11.32 0.66 -3.30
CA ASN A 45 -12.00 -0.53 -3.83
C ASN A 45 -11.97 -0.70 -5.36
N PHE A 46 -11.71 0.36 -6.15
CA PHE A 46 -11.54 0.26 -7.61
C PHE A 46 -10.07 0.21 -8.05
N ASP A 47 -9.14 0.20 -7.11
CA ASP A 47 -7.74 -0.05 -7.42
C ASP A 47 -7.49 -1.56 -7.56
N PRO A 48 -7.13 -2.06 -8.76
CA PRO A 48 -6.80 -3.48 -8.92
C PRO A 48 -5.63 -3.92 -8.03
N TRP A 49 -4.77 -2.99 -7.59
CA TRP A 49 -3.66 -3.23 -6.67
C TRP A 49 -4.10 -3.38 -5.21
N ALA A 50 -5.33 -2.97 -4.84
CA ALA A 50 -5.81 -3.04 -3.46
C ALA A 50 -5.79 -4.47 -2.91
N SER A 51 -6.05 -5.47 -3.76
CA SER A 51 -6.01 -6.89 -3.38
C SER A 51 -4.62 -7.39 -2.98
N ALA A 52 -3.55 -6.72 -3.42
CA ALA A 52 -2.16 -7.02 -3.07
C ALA A 52 -1.67 -6.22 -1.85
N SER A 53 -2.55 -5.44 -1.22
CA SER A 53 -2.26 -4.57 -0.08
C SER A 53 -3.00 -5.02 1.19
N ILE A 54 -2.63 -4.45 2.33
CA ILE A 54 -3.43 -4.59 3.55
C ILE A 54 -4.71 -3.78 3.36
N THR A 55 -5.85 -4.45 3.48
CA THR A 55 -7.18 -3.86 3.26
C THR A 55 -7.99 -3.69 4.55
N ASN A 56 -7.49 -4.20 5.68
CA ASN A 56 -8.17 -4.06 6.96
C ASN A 56 -7.18 -4.01 8.14
N ASN A 57 -7.64 -3.49 9.27
CA ASN A 57 -6.86 -3.39 10.51
C ASN A 57 -6.81 -4.68 11.34
N ALA A 58 -7.50 -5.74 10.92
CA ALA A 58 -7.58 -7.01 11.66
C ALA A 58 -6.46 -7.99 11.29
N THR A 59 -5.89 -7.86 10.09
CA THR A 59 -4.83 -8.72 9.56
C THR A 59 -3.82 -7.84 8.84
N GLY A 60 -2.65 -7.55 9.43
CA GLY A 60 -1.66 -6.76 8.70
C GLY A 60 -0.64 -5.99 9.54
N PHE A 61 -1.05 -5.50 10.71
CA PHE A 61 -0.20 -4.65 11.55
C PHE A 61 0.14 -5.33 12.86
N VAL A 62 1.44 -5.40 13.13
CA VAL A 62 1.95 -5.69 14.47
C VAL A 62 1.89 -4.41 15.32
N ASN A 63 2.00 -3.25 14.67
CA ASN A 63 2.01 -1.96 15.34
C ASN A 63 0.65 -1.25 15.29
N LEU A 64 0.03 -1.06 16.46
CA LEU A 64 -1.28 -0.41 16.60
C LEU A 64 -1.26 1.11 16.32
N LYS A 65 -0.07 1.71 16.16
CA LYS A 65 0.10 3.09 15.71
C LYS A 65 0.08 3.22 14.18
N SER A 66 -0.08 2.12 13.45
CA SER A 66 -0.35 2.14 12.02
C SER A 66 -1.77 1.66 11.76
N HIS A 67 -2.38 2.14 10.67
CA HIS A 67 -3.73 1.73 10.29
C HIS A 67 -3.93 1.75 8.78
N VAL A 68 -4.91 0.96 8.31
CA VAL A 68 -5.51 1.11 6.98
C VAL A 68 -6.66 2.09 7.06
N GLU A 69 -6.66 3.05 6.14
CA GLU A 69 -7.84 3.83 5.76
C GLU A 69 -8.37 3.28 4.44
N HIS A 70 -9.61 2.76 4.45
CA HIS A 70 -10.24 2.22 3.24
C HIS A 70 -11.29 3.20 2.70
N SER A 71 -11.22 3.52 1.40
CA SER A 71 -12.19 4.39 0.73
C SER A 71 -12.88 3.70 -0.44
N ASP A 72 -14.21 3.76 -0.43
CA ASP A 72 -15.05 3.21 -1.48
C ASP A 72 -15.30 4.20 -2.62
N GLY A 73 -15.39 3.68 -3.85
CA GLY A 73 -15.79 4.40 -5.06
C GLY A 73 -14.65 5.08 -5.81
N MET A 74 -13.41 4.65 -5.58
CA MET A 74 -12.21 5.44 -5.88
C MET A 74 -11.14 4.66 -6.67
N PRO A 75 -10.49 5.28 -7.68
CA PRO A 75 -9.38 4.66 -8.43
C PRO A 75 -8.03 4.79 -7.70
N CYS A 76 -7.04 4.02 -8.15
CA CYS A 76 -5.66 4.03 -7.64
C CYS A 76 -5.10 5.46 -7.42
N GLY A 77 -4.63 5.74 -6.20
CA GLY A 77 -3.94 6.98 -5.84
C GLY A 77 -4.80 8.24 -5.79
N CYS A 78 -6.13 8.11 -5.67
CA CYS A 78 -7.01 9.28 -5.61
C CYS A 78 -6.81 10.16 -4.37
N ASP A 79 -6.33 9.58 -3.28
CA ASP A 79 -6.07 10.22 -1.99
C ASP A 79 -4.88 11.19 -2.03
N VAL A 80 -3.99 11.10 -3.02
CA VAL A 80 -2.90 12.06 -3.20
C VAL A 80 -3.21 13.18 -4.18
N TYR A 81 -4.40 13.17 -4.81
CA TYR A 81 -4.82 14.23 -5.71
C TYR A 81 -5.25 15.49 -4.95
N ALA A 82 -5.07 16.63 -5.62
CA ALA A 82 -5.57 17.90 -5.10
C ALA A 82 -7.10 17.85 -4.97
N ALA A 83 -7.61 18.39 -3.87
CA ALA A 83 -9.04 18.45 -3.63
C ALA A 83 -9.77 19.14 -4.79
N ALA A 84 -10.83 18.52 -5.28
CA ALA A 84 -11.70 19.05 -6.30
C ALA A 84 -13.13 19.24 -5.77
N PRO A 85 -13.88 20.25 -6.24
CA PRO A 85 -15.29 20.42 -5.86
C PRO A 85 -16.19 19.23 -6.23
N SER A 86 -15.73 18.38 -7.15
CA SER A 86 -16.41 17.16 -7.60
C SER A 86 -16.03 15.91 -6.80
N ASP A 87 -15.16 16.03 -5.79
CA ASP A 87 -14.77 14.90 -4.98
C ASP A 87 -15.99 14.29 -4.28
N LEU A 88 -16.05 12.96 -4.30
CA LEU A 88 -17.06 12.24 -3.53
C LEU A 88 -16.79 12.46 -2.04
N LEU A 89 -17.79 12.21 -1.19
CA LEU A 89 -17.63 12.40 0.26
C LEU A 89 -16.52 11.52 0.86
N ALA A 90 -16.26 10.34 0.27
CA ALA A 90 -15.24 9.40 0.72
C ALA A 90 -13.79 9.94 0.64
N PRO A 91 -13.27 10.45 -0.49
CA PRO A 91 -11.91 10.99 -0.59
C PRO A 91 -11.69 12.19 0.31
N ARG A 92 -12.73 13.02 0.52
CA ARG A 92 -12.64 14.13 1.45
C ARG A 92 -12.54 13.68 2.91
N ALA A 93 -13.30 12.66 3.30
CA ALA A 93 -13.18 12.05 4.63
C ALA A 93 -11.79 11.42 4.84
N ALA A 94 -11.24 10.74 3.82
CA ALA A 94 -9.88 10.20 3.86
C ALA A 94 -8.81 11.30 3.98
N HIS A 95 -8.94 12.39 3.21
CA HIS A 95 -8.06 13.57 3.31
C HIS A 95 -8.10 14.19 4.70
N ASP A 96 -9.29 14.35 5.28
CA ASP A 96 -9.43 14.87 6.63
C ASP A 96 -8.73 13.91 7.61
N HIS A 97 -9.02 12.61 7.60
CA HIS A 97 -8.38 11.64 8.50
C HIS A 97 -6.84 11.59 8.41
N ILE A 98 -6.27 11.73 7.21
CA ILE A 98 -4.82 11.79 7.00
C ILE A 98 -4.26 13.14 7.46
N GLY A 99 -4.96 14.24 7.17
CA GLY A 99 -4.50 15.61 7.37
C GLY A 99 -4.57 16.14 8.81
N VAL A 100 -5.52 15.66 9.64
CA VAL A 100 -5.61 16.08 11.06
C VAL A 100 -4.76 15.25 12.03
N GLY A 101 -4.11 14.18 11.56
CA GLY A 101 -3.43 13.23 12.43
C GLY A 101 -4.46 12.38 13.18
N HIS A 102 -4.45 11.07 12.93
CA HIS A 102 -5.36 10.15 13.61
C HIS A 102 -5.09 10.20 15.14
N PRO A 103 -6.10 10.31 16.03
CA PRO A 103 -5.90 10.45 17.48
C PRO A 103 -5.20 9.27 18.17
N ARG A 104 -4.86 8.22 17.41
CA ARG A 104 -4.08 7.06 17.88
C ARG A 104 -2.57 7.21 17.66
N LEU A 105 -2.14 8.25 16.93
CA LEU A 105 -0.72 8.50 16.61
C LEU A 105 0.01 9.31 17.70
N HIS A 106 -0.73 9.88 18.64
CA HIS A 106 -0.22 10.77 19.67
C HIS A 106 -0.35 10.22 21.11
N ALA A 107 -0.73 8.95 21.26
CA ALA A 107 -0.88 8.26 22.55
C ALA A 107 0.33 7.39 22.89
#